data_AF-A0A0W7YZI0-F1
#
_entry.id   AF-A0A0W7YZI0-F1
#
_cell.length_a   1.000
_cell.length_b   1.000
_cell.length_c   1.000
_cell.angle_alpha   90.00
_cell.angle_beta   90.00
_cell.angle_gamma   90.00
#
_symmetry.space_group_name_H-M   'P 1'
#
loop_
_entity.id
_entity.type
_entity.pdbx_description
1 polymer ?
#
loop_
_entity_poly.entity_id
_entity_poly.type
_entity_poly.pdbx_seq_one_letter_code
_entity_poly.pdbx_strand_id
1 'polypeptide(L)'
;MHRALLALCLGGWVLHSTASPGTKLDGEWLCHEQVTGSTGAAAVQPHYVSIDHGIWQTDTVDADLQLQALDGQHYLGTWSPHTQRQPREIAHLAADQLHYQDPQVTGTCQRLGDIAQAPAPQRSGSWQFITLDQARPTQPAVGYDQIYSKQARYRDLRWKQAFDDWCRLSGLGGVRKKSVTPASRLTDAESFACQTPAAERNLGALKTAVLGPGGQIYMTDGHHSLSSLWEAPIGQGDDRLGKAGGGLRIPVQIQADYQHLNQASFWRTMRAKGYTWLQDADGKAIAPASLPRHMGLSGGLQDNAYRSLVYFTRGVGHEVPDDAPEFLEFYWAQWLRSPPQHLDLRAYQLDTLGHGDGSDHGYLQAVRDAATLMTQAPPDAAIGPAGQTAADMGQMPALHHTALQQLARKGQTPGKLAQALHYRSKAAAASKPASP
;
A
#
# COMPACT_ATOMS: atom_id res chain seq x y z
N MET A 1 -49.17 -46.38 27.42
CA MET A 1 -48.36 -46.23 26.19
C MET A 1 -48.38 -44.77 25.78
N HIS A 2 -47.20 -44.15 25.67
CA HIS A 2 -46.86 -42.88 24.97
C HIS A 2 -47.62 -41.60 25.37
N ARG A 3 -47.06 -40.41 25.56
CA ARG A 3 -45.70 -39.83 25.70
C ARG A 3 -46.04 -38.37 26.07
N ALA A 4 -45.52 -37.82 27.17
CA ALA A 4 -45.65 -36.38 27.47
C ALA A 4 -44.27 -35.83 27.84
N LEU A 5 -43.92 -34.75 27.16
CA LEU A 5 -42.61 -34.10 27.11
C LEU A 5 -42.12 -33.68 28.50
N LEU A 6 -40.86 -34.02 28.80
CA LEU A 6 -40.09 -33.33 29.84
C LEU A 6 -39.59 -32.01 29.25
N ALA A 7 -40.22 -30.91 29.63
CA ALA A 7 -39.63 -29.58 29.56
C ALA A 7 -38.77 -29.38 30.84
N LEU A 8 -37.46 -29.52 30.70
CA LEU A 8 -36.50 -29.12 31.73
C LEU A 8 -36.08 -27.68 31.43
N CYS A 9 -36.82 -26.73 32.01
CA CYS A 9 -36.33 -25.38 32.24
C CYS A 9 -35.20 -25.46 33.28
N LEU A 10 -33.95 -25.54 32.83
CA LEU A 10 -32.81 -25.20 33.67
C LEU A 10 -32.51 -23.72 33.46
N GLY A 11 -33.06 -22.91 34.35
CA GLY A 11 -32.68 -21.53 34.52
C GLY A 11 -31.20 -21.48 34.91
N GLY A 12 -30.36 -21.11 33.95
CA GLY A 12 -28.99 -20.67 34.22
C GLY A 12 -29.06 -19.36 34.97
N TRP A 13 -28.69 -19.38 36.25
CA TRP A 13 -28.39 -18.17 37.00
C TRP A 13 -27.17 -17.52 36.36
N VAL A 14 -27.36 -16.50 35.53
CA VAL A 14 -26.28 -15.61 35.11
C VAL A 14 -25.95 -14.74 36.31
N LEU A 15 -24.93 -15.15 37.07
CA LEU A 15 -24.25 -14.29 38.03
C LEU A 15 -23.75 -13.06 37.28
N HIS A 16 -24.48 -11.95 37.39
CA HIS A 16 -24.01 -10.65 36.93
C HIS A 16 -22.95 -10.18 37.91
N SER A 17 -21.70 -10.51 37.62
CA SER A 17 -20.55 -9.84 38.23
C SER A 17 -20.65 -8.35 37.94
N THR A 18 -20.72 -7.52 38.99
CA THR A 18 -20.68 -6.06 38.92
C THR A 18 -19.25 -5.51 38.92
N ALA A 19 -18.24 -6.38 38.82
CA ALA A 19 -16.86 -5.93 38.69
C ALA A 19 -16.66 -5.32 37.30
N SER A 20 -16.26 -4.05 37.24
CA SER A 20 -15.84 -3.41 35.97
C SER A 20 -14.73 -4.26 35.33
N PRO A 21 -15.00 -4.92 34.20
CA PRO A 21 -14.07 -5.86 33.57
C PRO A 21 -12.83 -5.20 32.95
N GLY A 22 -12.93 -3.90 32.66
CA GLY A 22 -12.28 -3.28 31.50
C GLY A 22 -10.75 -3.26 31.52
N THR A 23 -10.14 -2.79 32.61
CA THR A 23 -8.76 -2.30 32.55
C THR A 23 -7.68 -3.35 32.35
N LYS A 24 -7.94 -4.63 32.63
CA LYS A 24 -6.93 -5.69 32.43
C LYS A 24 -6.65 -5.94 30.96
N LEU A 25 -7.70 -5.89 30.12
CA LEU A 25 -7.60 -6.14 28.69
C LEU A 25 -7.27 -4.88 27.90
N ASP A 26 -7.50 -3.70 28.48
CA ASP A 26 -7.29 -2.42 27.82
C ASP A 26 -5.88 -2.32 27.23
N GLY A 27 -5.79 -1.90 25.98
CA GLY A 27 -4.55 -1.78 25.23
C GLY A 27 -4.68 -2.16 23.76
N GLU A 28 -3.54 -2.11 23.08
CA GLU A 28 -3.39 -2.46 21.68
C GLU A 28 -2.86 -3.89 21.54
N TRP A 29 -3.38 -4.63 20.56
CA TRP A 29 -3.10 -6.05 20.38
C TRP A 29 -2.88 -6.37 18.91
N LEU A 30 -1.90 -7.23 18.64
CA LEU A 30 -1.73 -7.89 17.36
C LEU A 30 -2.24 -9.32 17.47
N CYS A 31 -3.33 -9.60 16.78
CA CYS A 31 -4.01 -10.89 16.81
C CYS A 31 -3.75 -11.66 15.52
N HIS A 32 -3.56 -12.97 15.64
CA HIS A 32 -3.46 -13.90 14.52
C HIS A 32 -4.71 -14.76 14.50
N GLU A 33 -5.54 -14.56 13.49
CA GLU A 33 -6.83 -15.23 13.33
C GLU A 33 -6.70 -16.41 12.38
N GLN A 34 -7.14 -17.59 12.79
CA GLN A 34 -7.35 -18.73 11.91
C GLN A 34 -8.76 -18.61 11.31
N VAL A 35 -8.84 -18.32 10.01
CA VAL A 35 -10.10 -18.34 9.30
C VAL A 35 -10.21 -19.69 8.59
N THR A 36 -11.13 -20.54 9.03
CA THR A 36 -11.47 -21.75 8.28
C THR A 36 -12.20 -21.36 6.99
N GLY A 37 -11.50 -21.44 5.86
CA GLY A 37 -12.09 -21.21 4.54
C GLY A 37 -13.02 -22.34 4.09
N SER A 38 -13.81 -22.10 3.03
CA SER A 38 -14.71 -23.09 2.41
C SER A 38 -13.99 -24.35 1.86
N THR A 39 -12.67 -24.28 1.69
CA THR A 39 -11.82 -25.37 1.19
C THR A 39 -11.10 -26.15 2.30
N GLY A 40 -11.31 -25.79 3.57
CA GLY A 40 -10.71 -26.48 4.72
C GLY A 40 -9.25 -26.11 5.05
N ALA A 41 -8.57 -25.30 4.22
CA ALA A 41 -7.27 -24.74 4.57
C ALA A 41 -7.45 -23.52 5.49
N ALA A 42 -6.93 -23.59 6.72
CA ALA A 42 -6.90 -22.45 7.63
C ALA A 42 -5.83 -21.45 7.18
N ALA A 43 -6.25 -20.23 6.84
CA ALA A 43 -5.31 -19.13 6.61
C ALA A 43 -5.18 -18.33 7.91
N VAL A 44 -3.93 -18.09 8.33
CA VAL A 44 -3.63 -17.23 9.48
C VAL A 44 -3.52 -15.79 9.00
N GLN A 45 -4.35 -14.90 9.53
CA GLN A 45 -4.33 -13.49 9.16
C GLN A 45 -4.03 -12.62 10.40
N PRO A 46 -2.94 -11.84 10.38
CA PRO A 46 -2.67 -10.88 11.44
C PRO A 46 -3.63 -9.69 11.32
N HIS A 47 -4.10 -9.15 12.43
CA HIS A 47 -4.99 -7.99 12.46
C HIS A 47 -4.87 -7.24 13.79
N TYR A 48 -5.28 -5.97 13.81
CA TYR A 48 -5.19 -5.13 15.00
C TYR A 48 -6.47 -5.21 15.81
N VAL A 49 -6.30 -5.35 17.12
CA VAL A 49 -7.37 -5.24 18.10
C VAL A 49 -7.03 -4.16 19.10
N SER A 50 -8.00 -3.29 19.38
CA SER A 50 -7.89 -2.26 20.41
C SER A 50 -8.98 -2.52 21.43
N ILE A 51 -8.62 -2.66 22.70
CA ILE A 51 -9.57 -2.83 23.80
C ILE A 51 -9.49 -1.58 24.68
N ASP A 52 -10.64 -0.97 24.96
CA ASP A 52 -10.72 0.17 25.87
C ASP A 52 -12.05 0.14 26.62
N HIS A 53 -12.00 0.20 27.95
CA HIS A 53 -13.17 0.21 28.84
C HIS A 53 -14.20 -0.89 28.53
N GLY A 54 -13.73 -2.09 28.20
CA GLY A 54 -14.59 -3.24 27.87
C GLY A 54 -15.22 -3.20 26.47
N ILE A 55 -14.73 -2.34 25.58
CA ILE A 55 -15.06 -2.33 24.16
C ILE A 55 -13.90 -2.94 23.40
N TRP A 56 -14.15 -4.03 22.66
CA TRP A 56 -13.19 -4.64 21.75
C TRP A 56 -13.47 -4.19 20.32
N GLN A 57 -12.50 -3.53 19.72
CA GLN A 57 -12.52 -3.07 18.34
C GLN A 57 -11.51 -3.87 17.52
N THR A 58 -11.82 -4.12 16.25
CA THR A 58 -10.93 -4.82 15.30
C THR A 58 -10.87 -4.08 13.97
N ASP A 59 -9.70 -4.01 13.35
CA ASP A 59 -9.52 -3.41 12.03
C ASP A 59 -10.11 -4.25 10.88
N THR A 60 -10.58 -5.48 11.12
CA THR A 60 -11.15 -6.34 10.06
C THR A 60 -12.67 -6.26 9.97
N VAL A 61 -13.37 -5.89 11.05
CA VAL A 61 -14.84 -5.78 11.11
C VAL A 61 -15.22 -4.38 11.55
N ASP A 62 -16.11 -3.69 10.83
CA ASP A 62 -16.56 -2.34 11.16
C ASP A 62 -17.68 -2.32 12.22
N ALA A 63 -17.48 -3.07 13.30
CA ALA A 63 -18.38 -3.12 14.43
C ALA A 63 -17.65 -3.43 15.73
N ASP A 64 -18.23 -3.02 16.85
CA ASP A 64 -17.64 -3.18 18.17
C ASP A 64 -18.25 -4.38 18.89
N LEU A 65 -17.42 -4.98 19.74
CA LEU A 65 -17.77 -6.11 20.58
C LEU A 65 -17.78 -5.63 22.04
N GLN A 66 -18.95 -5.65 22.66
CA GLN A 66 -19.09 -5.31 24.08
C GLN A 66 -18.65 -6.50 24.93
N LEU A 67 -17.68 -6.30 25.81
CA LEU A 67 -17.16 -7.35 26.69
C LEU A 67 -17.90 -7.39 28.02
N GLN A 68 -18.31 -8.59 28.42
CA GLN A 68 -18.84 -8.90 29.73
C GLN A 68 -17.91 -9.92 30.42
N ALA A 69 -17.39 -9.59 31.60
CA ALA A 69 -16.64 -10.57 32.39
C ALA A 69 -17.57 -11.69 32.85
N LEU A 70 -17.16 -12.93 32.57
CA LEU A 70 -17.75 -14.12 33.15
C LEU A 70 -17.06 -14.44 34.48
N ASP A 71 -15.74 -14.30 34.50
CA ASP A 71 -14.91 -14.40 35.70
C ASP A 71 -13.65 -13.52 35.59
N GLY A 72 -12.62 -13.76 36.41
CA GLY A 72 -11.38 -12.97 36.42
C GLY A 72 -10.42 -13.20 35.24
N GLN A 73 -10.72 -14.16 34.35
CA GLN A 73 -9.91 -14.54 33.18
C GLN A 73 -10.74 -14.76 31.91
N HIS A 74 -12.05 -15.01 32.00
CA HIS A 74 -12.93 -15.28 30.87
C HIS A 74 -13.96 -14.18 30.66
N TYR A 75 -14.19 -13.85 29.39
CA TYR A 75 -15.06 -12.78 28.95
C TYR A 75 -15.95 -13.27 27.80
N LEU A 76 -17.20 -12.85 27.79
CA LEU A 76 -18.09 -13.00 26.66
C LEU A 76 -18.18 -11.67 25.91
N GLY A 77 -17.84 -11.69 24.63
CA GLY A 77 -18.00 -10.56 23.74
C GLY A 77 -19.27 -10.69 22.90
N THR A 78 -20.13 -9.70 22.96
CA THR A 78 -21.34 -9.61 22.12
C THR A 78 -21.22 -8.46 21.15
N TRP A 79 -21.42 -8.74 19.86
CA TRP A 79 -21.37 -7.70 18.83
C TRP A 79 -22.51 -6.72 19.00
N SER A 80 -22.32 -5.49 18.54
CA SER A 80 -23.42 -4.54 18.43
C SER A 80 -24.61 -5.16 17.66
N PRO A 81 -25.87 -4.86 18.04
CA PRO A 81 -27.06 -5.61 17.60
C PRO A 81 -27.28 -5.70 16.08
N HIS A 82 -26.61 -4.86 15.30
CA HIS A 82 -26.81 -4.72 13.86
C HIS A 82 -25.94 -5.64 12.99
N THR A 83 -25.09 -6.48 13.58
CA THR A 83 -24.05 -7.22 12.83
C THR A 83 -24.42 -8.65 12.43
N GLN A 84 -25.50 -9.23 12.96
CA GLN A 84 -25.88 -10.66 12.76
C GLN A 84 -24.71 -11.65 12.97
N ARG A 85 -23.73 -11.32 13.83
CA ARG A 85 -22.57 -12.17 14.13
C ARG A 85 -22.74 -12.93 15.45
N GLN A 86 -22.14 -14.12 15.54
CA GLN A 86 -22.13 -14.91 16.76
C GLN A 86 -21.24 -14.26 17.84
N PRO A 87 -21.58 -14.41 19.13
CA PRO A 87 -20.72 -13.97 20.23
C PRO A 87 -19.33 -14.61 20.17
N ARG A 88 -18.34 -13.92 20.74
CA ARG A 88 -16.97 -14.44 20.90
C ARG A 88 -16.68 -14.75 22.35
N GLU A 89 -16.10 -15.91 22.63
CA GLU A 89 -15.51 -16.21 23.92
C GLU A 89 -14.06 -15.74 23.92
N ILE A 90 -13.64 -15.04 24.98
CA ILE A 90 -12.30 -14.48 25.12
C ILE A 90 -11.71 -14.97 26.45
N ALA A 91 -10.51 -15.53 26.37
CA ALA A 91 -9.72 -15.98 27.51
C ALA A 91 -8.45 -15.13 27.64
N HIS A 92 -8.27 -14.49 28.79
CA HIS A 92 -7.04 -13.84 29.19
C HIS A 92 -6.07 -14.90 29.70
N LEU A 93 -5.02 -15.15 28.94
CA LEU A 93 -4.07 -16.23 29.24
C LEU A 93 -2.91 -15.72 30.12
N ALA A 94 -2.43 -14.52 29.81
CA ALA A 94 -1.37 -13.82 30.52
C ALA A 94 -1.49 -12.32 30.28
N ALA A 95 -0.71 -11.51 31.02
CA ALA A 95 -0.75 -10.05 30.93
C ALA A 95 -0.61 -9.50 29.50
N ASP A 96 0.17 -10.18 28.66
CA ASP A 96 0.46 -9.84 27.27
C ASP A 96 -0.12 -10.82 26.24
N GLN A 97 -0.99 -11.75 26.65
CA GLN A 97 -1.53 -12.78 25.76
C GLN A 97 -3.03 -13.02 25.97
N LEU A 98 -3.79 -13.00 24.86
CA LEU A 98 -5.21 -13.37 24.82
C LEU A 98 -5.44 -14.50 23.83
N HIS A 99 -6.49 -15.27 24.07
CA HIS A 99 -7.08 -16.17 23.10
C HIS A 99 -8.56 -15.83 22.93
N TYR A 100 -9.08 -15.91 21.72
CA TYR A 100 -10.51 -15.76 21.48
C TYR A 100 -11.00 -16.80 20.49
N GLN A 101 -12.28 -17.14 20.59
CA GLN A 101 -12.93 -18.08 19.70
C GLN A 101 -14.40 -17.75 19.46
N ASP A 102 -14.87 -18.08 18.27
CA ASP A 102 -16.28 -18.23 17.91
C ASP A 102 -16.44 -19.52 17.08
N PRO A 103 -17.67 -19.96 16.71
CA PRO A 103 -17.86 -21.24 16.02
C PRO A 103 -17.08 -21.40 14.70
N GLN A 104 -16.58 -20.32 14.10
CA GLN A 104 -15.88 -20.34 12.80
C GLN A 104 -14.44 -19.84 12.89
N VAL A 105 -14.02 -19.33 14.04
CA VAL A 105 -12.80 -18.54 14.15
C VAL A 105 -12.13 -18.80 15.49
N THR A 106 -10.82 -19.00 15.46
CA THR A 106 -9.97 -19.00 16.66
C THR A 106 -8.82 -18.04 16.44
N GLY A 107 -8.43 -17.28 17.46
CA GLY A 107 -7.29 -16.39 17.36
C GLY A 107 -6.51 -16.22 18.64
N THR A 108 -5.24 -15.89 18.48
CA THR A 108 -4.31 -15.59 19.57
C THR A 108 -3.77 -14.18 19.40
N CYS A 109 -3.79 -13.40 20.47
CA CYS A 109 -3.33 -12.03 20.48
C CYS A 109 -2.11 -11.87 21.36
N GLN A 110 -1.19 -11.03 20.90
CA GLN A 110 -0.09 -10.54 21.69
C GLN A 110 -0.22 -9.03 21.88
N ARG A 111 -0.03 -8.57 23.12
CA ARG A 111 -0.11 -7.14 23.45
C ARG A 111 0.99 -6.40 22.70
N LEU A 112 0.62 -5.34 22.02
CA LEU A 112 1.57 -4.39 21.48
C LEU A 112 2.07 -3.52 22.64
N GLY A 113 3.39 -3.32 22.71
CA GLY A 113 3.94 -2.32 23.62
C GLY A 113 3.39 -0.93 23.26
N ASP A 114 3.48 0.00 24.21
CA ASP A 114 3.09 1.39 23.98
C ASP A 114 3.70 1.88 22.65
N ILE A 115 2.84 2.40 21.77
CA ILE A 115 3.32 2.98 20.51
C ILE A 115 4.11 4.21 20.90
N ALA A 116 5.44 4.08 20.89
CA ALA A 116 6.33 5.20 21.19
C ALA A 116 5.90 6.39 20.33
N GLN A 117 5.55 7.49 21.00
CA GLN A 117 5.18 8.71 20.30
C GLN A 117 6.38 9.11 19.43
N ALA A 118 6.17 9.16 18.13
CA ALA A 118 7.10 9.81 17.24
C ALA A 118 7.28 11.26 17.76
N PRO A 119 8.49 11.81 17.73
CA PRO A 119 8.72 13.19 18.14
C PRO A 119 7.68 14.08 17.48
N ALA A 120 6.95 14.86 18.29
CA ALA A 120 5.91 15.75 17.80
C ALA A 120 6.51 16.59 16.66
N PRO A 121 6.04 16.40 15.41
CA PRO A 121 6.73 17.02 14.30
C PRO A 121 6.61 18.53 14.42
N GLN A 122 7.70 19.22 14.10
CA GLN A 122 7.71 20.67 13.99
C GLN A 122 6.85 21.04 12.78
N ARG A 123 5.54 21.24 12.99
CA ARG A 123 4.56 21.48 11.92
C ARG A 123 4.82 22.85 11.30
N SER A 124 4.99 22.89 9.98
CA SER A 124 4.82 24.11 9.19
C SER A 124 3.48 24.00 8.46
N GLY A 125 2.38 24.23 9.18
CA GLY A 125 1.03 24.10 8.61
C GLY A 125 0.71 22.67 8.16
N SER A 126 0.37 22.50 6.89
CA SER A 126 -0.16 21.27 6.28
C SER A 126 0.89 20.31 5.71
N TRP A 127 2.19 20.52 5.95
CA TRP A 127 3.26 19.63 5.46
C TRP A 127 4.45 19.56 6.42
N GLN A 128 5.30 18.55 6.27
CA GLN A 128 6.53 18.37 7.05
C GLN A 128 7.59 17.58 6.29
N PHE A 129 8.86 17.68 6.72
CA PHE A 129 9.89 16.75 6.26
C PHE A 129 9.83 15.44 7.03
N ILE A 130 10.01 14.35 6.30
CA ILE A 130 10.24 13.01 6.87
C ILE A 130 11.56 12.45 6.32
N THR A 131 12.15 11.50 7.03
CA THR A 131 13.07 10.54 6.41
C THR A 131 12.27 9.40 5.80
N LEU A 132 12.80 8.76 4.74
CA LEU A 132 12.08 7.65 4.12
C LEU A 132 11.85 6.46 5.07
N ASP A 133 12.69 6.24 6.07
CA ASP A 133 12.47 5.20 7.10
C ASP A 133 11.18 5.43 7.92
N GLN A 134 10.73 6.68 8.03
CA GLN A 134 9.48 7.03 8.71
C GLN A 134 8.25 6.75 7.84
N ALA A 135 8.41 6.65 6.52
CA ALA A 135 7.32 6.47 5.57
C ALA A 135 6.78 5.03 5.61
N ARG A 136 5.61 4.84 6.22
CA ARG A 136 4.91 3.55 6.22
C ARG A 136 4.01 3.41 4.99
N PRO A 137 4.13 2.31 4.23
CA PRO A 137 3.19 2.00 3.16
C PRO A 137 1.74 1.79 3.63
N THR A 138 0.79 2.14 2.78
CA THR A 138 -0.64 1.83 2.90
C THR A 138 -1.12 0.90 1.78
N GLN A 139 -0.15 0.32 1.04
CA GLN A 139 -0.34 -0.70 0.03
C GLN A 139 0.75 -1.77 0.17
N PRO A 140 0.46 -3.06 -0.10
CA PRO A 140 1.42 -4.15 0.03
C PRO A 140 2.31 -4.35 -1.19
N ALA A 141 1.95 -3.78 -2.35
CA ALA A 141 2.64 -4.02 -3.60
C ALA A 141 2.87 -2.72 -4.37
N VAL A 142 3.85 -2.72 -5.26
CA VAL A 142 4.11 -1.68 -6.27
C VAL A 142 4.36 -2.36 -7.60
N GLY A 143 4.44 -1.58 -8.68
CA GLY A 143 4.89 -2.09 -9.98
C GLY A 143 6.40 -1.92 -10.09
N TYR A 144 7.16 -3.02 -10.02
CA TYR A 144 8.62 -2.93 -10.01
C TYR A 144 9.15 -2.33 -11.31
N ASP A 145 8.54 -2.60 -12.45
CA ASP A 145 9.03 -2.08 -13.73
C ASP A 145 8.87 -0.55 -13.86
N GLN A 146 7.92 0.06 -13.15
CA GLN A 146 7.86 1.53 -13.02
C GLN A 146 9.07 2.06 -12.24
N ILE A 147 9.47 1.37 -11.17
CA ILE A 147 10.65 1.71 -10.37
C ILE A 147 11.93 1.46 -11.18
N TYR A 148 12.03 0.32 -11.87
CA TYR A 148 13.17 -0.04 -12.72
C TYR A 148 13.37 0.96 -13.87
N SER A 149 12.27 1.45 -14.46
CA SER A 149 12.34 2.54 -15.43
C SER A 149 13.06 3.76 -14.85
N LYS A 150 12.75 4.16 -13.61
CA LYS A 150 13.45 5.24 -12.89
C LYS A 150 14.89 4.87 -12.57
N GLN A 151 15.15 3.66 -12.08
CA GLN A 151 16.50 3.21 -11.70
C GLN A 151 17.48 3.20 -12.88
N ALA A 152 17.03 2.84 -14.09
CA ALA A 152 17.84 2.97 -15.31
C ALA A 152 18.31 4.42 -15.49
N ARG A 153 17.40 5.39 -15.36
CA ARG A 153 17.72 6.82 -15.49
C ARG A 153 18.70 7.29 -14.42
N TYR A 154 18.61 6.72 -13.22
CA TYR A 154 19.45 7.12 -12.08
C TYR A 154 20.90 6.59 -12.18
N ARG A 155 21.19 5.60 -13.02
CA ARG A 155 22.53 4.98 -13.15
C ARG A 155 23.20 5.16 -14.52
N ASP A 156 22.43 5.48 -15.55
CA ASP A 156 22.97 5.72 -16.89
C ASP A 156 23.40 7.21 -17.08
N LEU A 157 23.63 7.66 -18.31
CA LEU A 157 24.05 9.04 -18.66
C LEU A 157 23.12 10.16 -18.14
N ARG A 158 21.97 9.80 -17.58
CA ARG A 158 20.98 10.71 -17.01
C ARG A 158 20.90 10.65 -15.50
N TRP A 159 21.94 10.16 -14.80
CA TRP A 159 21.94 9.97 -13.35
C TRP A 159 21.47 11.19 -12.53
N LYS A 160 21.64 12.41 -13.06
CA LYS A 160 21.13 13.65 -12.46
C LYS A 160 19.59 13.69 -12.33
N GLN A 161 18.87 12.79 -13.00
CA GLN A 161 17.41 12.66 -12.91
C GLN A 161 16.95 12.32 -11.49
N ALA A 162 17.76 11.66 -10.66
CA ALA A 162 17.37 11.43 -9.26
C ALA A 162 17.24 12.74 -8.48
N PHE A 163 18.12 13.72 -8.75
CA PHE A 163 18.07 15.06 -8.16
C PHE A 163 16.91 15.88 -8.73
N ASP A 164 16.62 15.74 -10.02
CA ASP A 164 15.44 16.36 -10.64
C ASP A 164 14.15 15.82 -10.02
N ASP A 165 14.03 14.50 -9.88
CA ASP A 165 12.87 13.85 -9.24
C ASP A 165 12.76 14.27 -7.76
N TRP A 166 13.87 14.39 -7.02
CA TRP A 166 13.86 14.91 -5.65
C TRP A 166 13.34 16.36 -5.59
N CYS A 167 13.81 17.25 -6.47
CA CYS A 167 13.34 18.64 -6.54
C CYS A 167 11.83 18.69 -6.84
N ARG A 168 11.35 17.86 -7.77
CA ARG A 168 9.94 17.82 -8.17
C ARG A 168 9.04 17.31 -7.05
N LEU A 169 9.42 16.20 -6.43
CA LEU A 169 8.72 15.63 -5.29
C LEU A 169 8.79 16.56 -4.07
N SER A 170 9.79 17.44 -4.04
CA SER A 170 9.88 18.50 -3.06
C SER A 170 9.02 19.72 -3.37
N GLY A 171 8.31 19.77 -4.49
CA GLY A 171 7.54 20.95 -4.91
C GLY A 171 8.39 22.14 -5.33
N LEU A 172 9.65 21.90 -5.73
CA LEU A 172 10.65 22.93 -6.07
C LEU A 172 10.97 22.98 -7.57
N GLY A 173 10.08 22.48 -8.42
CA GLY A 173 10.32 22.34 -9.85
C GLY A 173 11.39 21.29 -10.15
N GLY A 174 12.06 21.41 -11.30
CA GLY A 174 13.18 20.52 -11.63
C GLY A 174 14.48 20.93 -10.95
N VAL A 175 15.56 20.23 -11.27
CA VAL A 175 16.90 20.65 -10.84
C VAL A 175 17.39 21.85 -11.67
N ARG A 176 18.09 22.80 -11.04
CA ARG A 176 18.68 23.96 -11.73
C ARG A 176 19.82 23.49 -12.63
N LYS A 177 19.91 24.04 -13.85
CA LYS A 177 20.98 23.68 -14.80
C LYS A 177 22.36 23.86 -14.14
N LYS A 178 23.23 22.85 -14.32
CA LYS A 178 24.61 22.81 -13.81
C LYS A 178 24.75 22.86 -12.27
N SER A 179 23.67 22.77 -11.48
CA SER A 179 23.79 22.78 -10.00
C SER A 179 24.31 21.46 -9.43
N VAL A 180 24.02 20.33 -10.09
CA VAL A 180 24.50 19.00 -9.66
C VAL A 180 25.92 18.76 -10.15
N THR A 181 26.81 18.55 -9.20
CA THR A 181 28.24 18.24 -9.37
C THR A 181 28.54 16.79 -8.92
N PRO A 182 29.75 16.26 -9.17
CA PRO A 182 30.16 14.96 -8.61
C PRO A 182 30.14 14.90 -7.07
N ALA A 183 30.24 16.04 -6.39
CA ALA A 183 30.15 16.13 -4.93
C ALA A 183 28.71 16.12 -4.41
N SER A 184 27.71 16.39 -5.26
CA SER A 184 26.31 16.43 -4.85
C SER A 184 25.83 15.06 -4.36
N ARG A 185 25.00 15.07 -3.31
CA ARG A 185 24.40 13.87 -2.71
C ARG A 185 22.91 14.07 -2.51
N LEU A 186 22.10 13.06 -2.77
CA LEU A 186 20.64 13.11 -2.55
C LEU A 186 20.29 13.39 -1.09
N THR A 187 21.09 12.89 -0.16
CA THR A 187 20.91 13.09 1.29
C THR A 187 21.41 14.44 1.79
N ASP A 188 22.03 15.25 0.92
CA ASP A 188 22.50 16.60 1.22
C ASP A 188 21.82 17.58 0.25
N ALA A 189 20.67 18.10 0.65
CA ALA A 189 19.87 19.02 -0.15
C ALA A 189 20.57 20.37 -0.41
N GLU A 190 21.61 20.72 0.34
CA GLU A 190 22.39 21.95 0.14
C GLU A 190 23.46 21.77 -0.94
N SER A 191 23.80 20.51 -1.28
CA SER A 191 24.81 20.18 -2.29
C SER A 191 24.36 20.38 -3.75
N PHE A 192 23.11 20.78 -3.98
CA PHE A 192 22.55 21.11 -5.29
C PHE A 192 21.41 22.14 -5.15
N ALA A 193 20.93 22.67 -6.27
CA ALA A 193 19.86 23.66 -6.28
C ALA A 193 18.72 23.25 -7.21
N CYS A 194 17.48 23.45 -6.75
CA CYS A 194 16.27 23.31 -7.53
C CYS A 194 15.93 24.60 -8.29
N GLN A 195 14.98 24.52 -9.23
CA GLN A 195 14.53 25.65 -10.05
C GLN A 195 13.76 26.68 -9.23
N THR A 196 12.94 26.22 -8.28
CA THR A 196 12.12 27.07 -7.41
C THR A 196 12.77 27.20 -6.03
N PRO A 197 12.84 28.41 -5.45
CA PRO A 197 13.29 28.61 -4.07
C PRO A 197 12.43 27.86 -3.05
N ALA A 198 13.03 27.44 -1.94
CA ALA A 198 12.32 26.67 -0.90
C ALA A 198 11.12 27.41 -0.29
N ALA A 199 11.14 28.75 -0.27
CA ALA A 199 10.05 29.60 0.21
C ALA A 199 8.81 29.59 -0.70
N GLU A 200 8.96 29.19 -1.97
CA GLU A 200 7.90 29.17 -2.99
C GLU A 200 7.42 27.74 -3.30
N ARG A 201 7.60 26.81 -2.35
CA ARG A 201 7.26 25.40 -2.51
C ARG A 201 5.80 25.20 -2.92
N ASN A 202 5.58 24.52 -4.05
CA ASN A 202 4.24 24.09 -4.44
C ASN A 202 3.80 22.90 -3.57
N LEU A 203 2.89 23.15 -2.63
CA LEU A 203 2.39 22.11 -1.73
C LEU A 203 1.58 21.02 -2.46
N GLY A 204 0.88 21.38 -3.55
CA GLY A 204 0.10 20.42 -4.33
C GLY A 204 0.96 19.44 -5.15
N ALA A 205 2.26 19.66 -5.23
CA ALA A 205 3.20 18.73 -5.86
C ALA A 205 3.80 17.71 -4.87
N LEU A 206 3.56 17.88 -3.57
CA LEU A 206 4.08 17.00 -2.54
C LEU A 206 3.33 15.67 -2.53
N LYS A 207 4.01 14.62 -2.08
CA LYS A 207 3.37 13.35 -1.78
C LYS A 207 2.61 13.43 -0.47
N THR A 208 1.48 12.75 -0.42
CA THR A 208 0.50 12.88 0.65
C THR A 208 0.66 11.76 1.68
N ALA A 209 0.38 12.10 2.93
CA ALA A 209 0.43 11.18 4.05
C ALA A 209 -0.62 11.54 5.11
N VAL A 210 -0.88 10.59 5.99
CA VAL A 210 -1.71 10.74 7.18
C VAL A 210 -0.86 10.46 8.42
N LEU A 211 -1.09 11.25 9.47
CA LEU A 211 -0.52 10.98 10.79
C LEU A 211 -1.40 9.95 11.50
N GLY A 212 -0.87 8.75 11.72
CA GLY A 212 -1.55 7.67 12.44
C GLY A 212 -1.14 7.59 13.92
N PRO A 213 -1.60 6.54 14.63
CA PRO A 213 -1.40 6.35 16.06
C PRO A 213 0.07 6.50 16.46
N GLY A 214 0.31 7.25 17.53
CA GLY A 214 1.67 7.57 18.01
C GLY A 214 2.49 8.44 17.05
N GLY A 215 1.86 9.19 16.14
CA GLY A 215 2.56 10.13 15.24
C GLY A 215 3.24 9.47 14.03
N GLN A 216 2.92 8.21 13.74
CA GLN A 216 3.51 7.48 12.61
C GLN A 216 3.02 8.02 11.27
N ILE A 217 3.89 8.05 10.25
CA ILE A 217 3.58 8.61 8.93
C ILE A 217 3.13 7.48 8.01
N TYR A 218 1.86 7.50 7.60
CA TYR A 218 1.30 6.56 6.63
C TYR A 218 1.13 7.25 5.28
N MET A 219 1.88 6.81 4.29
CA MET A 219 1.90 7.43 2.95
C MET A 219 0.66 7.02 2.18
N THR A 220 -0.16 7.99 1.76
CA THR A 220 -1.35 7.77 0.93
C THR A 220 -1.04 7.84 -0.56
N ASP A 221 -0.05 8.63 -0.95
CA ASP A 221 0.55 8.64 -2.29
C ASP A 221 2.08 8.51 -2.21
N GLY A 222 2.68 8.10 -3.33
CA GLY A 222 4.10 8.24 -3.58
C GLY A 222 4.93 6.96 -3.42
N HIS A 223 4.32 5.79 -3.18
CA HIS A 223 5.04 4.53 -2.93
C HIS A 223 6.06 4.21 -4.04
N HIS A 224 5.71 4.36 -5.32
CA HIS A 224 6.69 4.18 -6.41
C HIS A 224 7.76 5.26 -6.45
N SER A 225 7.40 6.54 -6.28
CA SER A 225 8.36 7.64 -6.35
C SER A 225 9.36 7.61 -5.20
N LEU A 226 8.88 7.37 -3.98
CA LEU A 226 9.69 7.31 -2.77
C LEU A 226 10.53 6.03 -2.76
N SER A 227 9.97 4.88 -3.15
CA SER A 227 10.77 3.66 -3.34
C SER A 227 11.81 3.83 -4.45
N SER A 228 11.52 4.61 -5.50
CA SER A 228 12.54 4.90 -6.51
C SER A 228 13.69 5.72 -5.94
N LEU A 229 13.41 6.73 -5.13
CA LEU A 229 14.45 7.52 -4.47
C LEU A 229 15.20 6.71 -3.41
N TRP A 230 14.51 5.83 -2.67
CA TRP A 230 15.13 4.88 -1.73
C TRP A 230 16.21 4.05 -2.41
N GLU A 231 15.88 3.50 -3.59
CA GLU A 231 16.79 2.65 -4.37
C GLU A 231 17.83 3.44 -5.18
N ALA A 232 17.74 4.77 -5.24
CA ALA A 232 18.61 5.58 -6.06
C ALA A 232 20.05 5.58 -5.50
N PRO A 233 21.09 5.53 -6.35
CA PRO A 233 22.45 5.82 -5.92
C PRO A 233 22.50 7.21 -5.31
N ILE A 234 23.22 7.36 -4.20
CA ILE A 234 23.28 8.62 -3.45
C ILE A 234 23.89 9.77 -4.27
N GLY A 235 24.71 9.45 -5.28
CA GLY A 235 25.30 10.41 -6.20
C GLY A 235 25.96 9.73 -7.41
N GLN A 236 26.26 10.51 -8.45
CA GLN A 236 26.98 10.09 -9.67
C GLN A 236 26.38 8.91 -10.47
N GLY A 237 25.24 8.37 -10.04
CA GLY A 237 24.67 7.14 -10.60
C GLY A 237 25.48 5.88 -10.29
N ASP A 238 26.35 5.92 -9.28
CA ASP A 238 27.22 4.79 -8.90
C ASP A 238 26.76 4.17 -7.58
N ASP A 239 26.29 2.92 -7.63
CA ASP A 239 25.87 2.15 -6.45
C ASP A 239 26.99 1.95 -5.43
N ARG A 240 28.27 2.05 -5.83
CA ARG A 240 29.42 1.95 -4.91
C ARG A 240 29.46 3.09 -3.90
N LEU A 241 28.81 4.22 -4.20
CA LEU A 241 28.68 5.34 -3.27
C LEU A 241 27.58 5.11 -2.22
N GLY A 242 26.84 4.01 -2.33
CA GLY A 242 25.67 3.71 -1.51
C GLY A 242 24.37 4.22 -2.14
N LYS A 243 23.25 3.74 -1.60
CA LYS A 243 21.91 4.20 -1.95
C LYS A 243 21.49 5.34 -1.04
N ALA A 244 20.54 6.18 -1.48
CA ALA A 244 19.97 7.22 -0.64
C ALA A 244 19.26 6.61 0.60
N GLY A 245 18.54 5.50 0.38
CA GLY A 245 17.96 4.68 1.45
C GLY A 245 17.03 5.43 2.40
N GLY A 246 16.88 4.87 3.59
CA GLY A 246 15.96 5.35 4.61
C GLY A 246 16.26 6.75 5.17
N GLY A 247 17.54 7.17 5.15
CA GLY A 247 17.97 8.48 5.64
C GLY A 247 17.63 9.66 4.72
N LEU A 248 17.15 9.41 3.50
CA LEU A 248 16.79 10.48 2.57
C LEU A 248 15.61 11.30 3.12
N ARG A 249 15.79 12.63 3.18
CA ARG A 249 14.75 13.56 3.62
C ARG A 249 13.90 14.02 2.44
N ILE A 250 12.58 13.98 2.59
CA ILE A 250 11.61 14.48 1.62
C ILE A 250 10.44 15.16 2.35
N PRO A 251 9.89 16.27 1.84
CA PRO A 251 8.63 16.81 2.35
C PRO A 251 7.44 15.93 1.96
N VAL A 252 6.43 15.89 2.83
CA VAL A 252 5.13 15.30 2.56
C VAL A 252 4.02 16.22 3.04
N GLN A 253 2.90 16.25 2.31
CA GLN A 253 1.69 16.94 2.72
C GLN A 253 0.87 16.05 3.66
N ILE A 254 0.52 16.57 4.82
CA ILE A 254 -0.32 15.86 5.80
C ILE A 254 -1.78 16.17 5.51
N GLN A 255 -2.51 15.17 5.02
CA GLN A 255 -3.92 15.29 4.65
C GLN A 255 -4.85 15.16 5.87
N ALA A 256 -4.47 14.36 6.86
CA ALA A 256 -5.27 14.14 8.07
C ALA A 256 -4.40 13.82 9.31
N ASP A 257 -4.96 14.10 10.48
CA ASP A 257 -4.34 13.89 11.78
C ASP A 257 -5.19 12.94 12.64
N TYR A 258 -4.74 11.70 12.73
CA TYR A 258 -5.40 10.59 13.44
C TYR A 258 -4.52 10.01 14.55
N GLN A 259 -3.58 10.80 15.07
CA GLN A 259 -2.64 10.35 16.10
C GLN A 259 -3.32 9.97 17.43
N HIS A 260 -4.53 10.49 17.64
CA HIS A 260 -5.37 10.25 18.81
C HIS A 260 -6.20 8.97 18.72
N LEU A 261 -6.27 8.33 17.53
CA LEU A 261 -7.02 7.10 17.36
C LEU A 261 -6.21 5.90 17.87
N ASN A 262 -6.92 4.88 18.34
CA ASN A 262 -6.36 3.55 18.55
C ASN A 262 -6.13 2.83 17.20
N GLN A 263 -5.40 1.72 17.18
CA GLN A 263 -5.03 1.04 15.94
C GLN A 263 -6.24 0.57 15.14
N ALA A 264 -7.23 -0.05 15.79
CA ALA A 264 -8.42 -0.55 15.13
C ALA A 264 -9.23 0.59 14.47
N SER A 265 -9.52 1.66 15.21
CA SER A 265 -10.26 2.82 14.73
C SER A 265 -9.51 3.59 13.64
N PHE A 266 -8.18 3.68 13.77
CA PHE A 266 -7.33 4.27 12.73
C PHE A 266 -7.48 3.53 11.40
N TRP A 267 -7.31 2.21 11.39
CA TRP A 267 -7.37 1.45 10.15
C TRP A 267 -8.78 1.38 9.55
N ARG A 268 -9.83 1.32 10.37
CA ARG A 268 -11.22 1.49 9.90
C ARG A 268 -11.40 2.85 9.22
N THR A 269 -10.88 3.92 9.82
CA THR A 269 -10.92 5.27 9.24
C THR A 269 -10.15 5.34 7.93
N MET A 270 -8.94 4.78 7.86
CA MET A 270 -8.12 4.75 6.65
C MET A 270 -8.83 3.99 5.50
N ARG A 271 -9.47 2.85 5.78
CA ARG A 271 -10.28 2.11 4.80
C ARG A 271 -11.49 2.94 4.33
N ALA A 272 -12.26 3.49 5.26
CA ALA A 272 -13.45 4.29 4.95
C ALA A 272 -13.14 5.55 4.13
N LYS A 273 -11.94 6.12 4.31
CA LYS A 273 -11.44 7.27 3.54
C LYS A 273 -10.82 6.89 2.19
N GLY A 274 -10.66 5.61 1.89
CA GLY A 274 -9.99 5.16 0.66
C GLY A 274 -8.48 5.41 0.66
N TYR A 275 -7.85 5.51 1.83
CA TYR A 275 -6.41 5.78 2.00
C TYR A 275 -5.52 4.53 1.98
N THR A 276 -6.10 3.36 1.71
CA THR A 276 -5.40 2.08 1.70
C THR A 276 -5.75 1.24 0.48
N TRP A 277 -4.75 0.53 -0.03
CA TRP A 277 -4.94 -0.58 -0.95
C TRP A 277 -4.60 -1.88 -0.22
N LEU A 278 -5.61 -2.66 0.17
CA LEU A 278 -5.44 -3.87 0.99
C LEU A 278 -5.59 -5.15 0.16
N GLN A 279 -5.02 -5.17 -1.04
CA GLN A 279 -4.90 -6.37 -1.87
C GLN A 279 -3.43 -6.58 -2.27
N ASP A 280 -2.93 -7.80 -2.11
CA ASP A 280 -1.54 -8.16 -2.43
C ASP A 280 -1.24 -8.17 -3.95
N ALA A 281 -0.05 -8.62 -4.34
CA ALA A 281 0.33 -8.67 -5.76
C ALA A 281 -0.54 -9.62 -6.60
N ASP A 282 -1.03 -10.70 -5.99
CA ASP A 282 -1.98 -11.64 -6.56
C ASP A 282 -3.44 -11.16 -6.39
N GLY A 283 -3.62 -9.95 -5.84
CA GLY A 283 -4.88 -9.27 -5.54
C GLY A 283 -5.82 -10.08 -4.65
N LYS A 284 -5.24 -10.84 -3.72
CA LYS A 284 -5.93 -11.40 -2.57
C LYS A 284 -6.01 -10.32 -1.49
N ALA A 285 -7.15 -10.25 -0.81
CA ALA A 285 -7.34 -9.32 0.31
C ALA A 285 -6.35 -9.62 1.45
N ILE A 286 -5.82 -8.56 2.05
CA ILE A 286 -4.97 -8.62 3.24
C ILE A 286 -5.54 -7.75 4.37
N ALA A 287 -5.12 -8.02 5.60
CA ALA A 287 -5.40 -7.11 6.72
C ALA A 287 -4.32 -6.01 6.80
N PRO A 288 -4.65 -4.84 7.37
CA PRO A 288 -3.69 -3.77 7.59
C PRO A 288 -2.39 -4.19 8.29
N ALA A 289 -2.48 -5.10 9.27
CA ALA A 289 -1.29 -5.62 9.97
C ALA A 289 -0.33 -6.43 9.07
N SER A 290 -0.75 -6.81 7.86
CA SER A 290 0.09 -7.46 6.84
C SER A 290 0.81 -6.46 5.92
N LEU A 291 0.56 -5.15 6.07
CA LEU A 291 1.23 -4.15 5.28
C LEU A 291 2.74 -4.11 5.59
N PRO A 292 3.61 -3.86 4.57
CA PRO A 292 5.03 -3.67 4.79
C PRO A 292 5.30 -2.50 5.73
N ARG A 293 6.41 -2.57 6.48
CA ARG A 293 6.75 -1.53 7.47
C ARG A 293 7.54 -0.36 6.90
N HIS A 294 8.18 -0.55 5.76
CA HIS A 294 9.08 0.43 5.15
C HIS A 294 8.88 0.49 3.63
N MET A 295 9.23 1.63 3.05
CA MET A 295 9.37 1.81 1.61
C MET A 295 10.56 1.03 1.05
N GLY A 296 10.72 1.07 -0.28
CA GLY A 296 11.83 0.42 -0.98
C GLY A 296 11.50 -1.02 -1.38
N LEU A 297 12.26 -1.56 -2.33
CA LEU A 297 12.01 -2.90 -2.87
C LEU A 297 12.33 -3.99 -1.84
N SER A 298 13.34 -3.75 -1.00
CA SER A 298 13.68 -4.64 0.12
C SER A 298 12.79 -4.43 1.35
N GLY A 299 11.89 -3.43 1.34
CA GLY A 299 11.03 -3.06 2.48
C GLY A 299 9.81 -3.97 2.68
N GLY A 300 9.61 -4.95 1.77
CA GLY A 300 8.48 -5.88 1.79
C GLY A 300 7.36 -5.55 0.80
N LEU A 301 7.50 -4.46 0.02
CA LEU A 301 6.58 -4.16 -1.08
C LEU A 301 6.73 -5.21 -2.19
N GLN A 302 5.67 -5.96 -2.46
CA GLN A 302 5.64 -6.99 -3.51
C GLN A 302 5.63 -6.38 -4.92
N ASP A 303 6.01 -7.17 -5.93
CA ASP A 303 5.86 -6.78 -7.33
C ASP A 303 4.48 -7.18 -7.86
N ASN A 304 3.68 -6.20 -8.27
CA ASN A 304 2.41 -6.41 -8.95
C ASN A 304 2.57 -6.11 -10.45
N ALA A 305 2.61 -7.19 -11.26
CA ALA A 305 2.82 -7.10 -12.71
C ALA A 305 1.72 -6.31 -13.44
N TYR A 306 0.46 -6.41 -13.03
CA TYR A 306 -0.63 -5.59 -13.59
C TYR A 306 -0.43 -4.11 -13.23
N ARG A 307 0.02 -3.79 -12.01
CA ARG A 307 0.31 -2.42 -11.62
C ARG A 307 1.47 -1.83 -12.43
N SER A 308 2.48 -2.64 -12.76
CA SER A 308 3.54 -2.27 -13.71
C SER A 308 2.99 -2.04 -15.12
N LEU A 309 2.14 -2.94 -15.60
CA LEU A 309 1.51 -2.85 -16.92
C LEU A 309 0.70 -1.55 -17.09
N VAL A 310 -0.17 -1.22 -16.13
CA VAL A 310 -1.01 -0.01 -16.20
C VAL A 310 -0.18 1.27 -16.19
N TYR A 311 0.96 1.30 -15.49
CA TYR A 311 1.88 2.44 -15.60
C TYR A 311 2.34 2.69 -17.05
N PHE A 312 2.51 1.64 -17.84
CA PHE A 312 2.89 1.75 -19.24
C PHE A 312 1.72 2.09 -20.16
N THR A 313 0.47 1.82 -19.78
CA THR A 313 -0.72 2.24 -20.55
C THR A 313 -1.08 3.71 -20.39
N ARG A 314 -0.47 4.43 -19.44
CA ARG A 314 -0.67 5.89 -19.27
C ARG A 314 -0.18 6.67 -20.51
N GLY A 315 -1.06 7.51 -21.05
CA GLY A 315 -0.89 8.23 -22.32
C GLY A 315 -1.05 7.35 -23.56
N VAL A 316 -1.46 6.09 -23.38
CA VAL A 316 -1.67 5.11 -24.45
C VAL A 316 -3.13 4.68 -24.52
N GLY A 317 -3.74 4.34 -23.38
CA GLY A 317 -5.15 3.97 -23.27
C GLY A 317 -5.92 4.62 -22.13
N HIS A 318 -5.23 5.30 -21.20
CA HIS A 318 -5.85 6.21 -20.23
C HIS A 318 -4.92 7.39 -19.92
N GLU A 319 -5.50 8.45 -19.40
CA GLU A 319 -4.82 9.55 -18.72
C GLU A 319 -5.11 9.53 -17.22
N VAL A 320 -4.37 10.32 -16.44
CA VAL A 320 -4.66 10.52 -15.02
C VAL A 320 -5.53 11.79 -14.90
N PRO A 321 -6.80 11.68 -14.49
CA PRO A 321 -7.65 12.83 -14.21
C PRO A 321 -7.07 13.73 -13.10
N ASP A 322 -7.43 15.01 -13.09
CA ASP A 322 -6.98 15.96 -12.07
C ASP A 322 -7.49 15.59 -10.66
N ASP A 323 -8.68 14.98 -10.59
CA ASP A 323 -9.36 14.50 -9.39
C ASP A 323 -9.29 12.97 -9.24
N ALA A 324 -8.27 12.34 -9.82
CA ALA A 324 -8.05 10.91 -9.75
C ALA A 324 -8.13 10.38 -8.31
N PRO A 325 -8.90 9.32 -8.03
CA PRO A 325 -8.87 8.69 -6.72
C PRO A 325 -7.49 8.09 -6.43
N GLU A 326 -7.15 8.02 -5.14
CA GLU A 326 -5.98 7.27 -4.69
C GLU A 326 -6.01 5.84 -5.25
N PHE A 327 -4.87 5.32 -5.67
CA PHE A 327 -4.74 3.98 -6.27
C PHE A 327 -5.42 3.79 -7.65
N LEU A 328 -5.67 4.85 -8.43
CA LEU A 328 -6.27 4.78 -9.79
C LEU A 328 -5.75 3.60 -10.65
N GLU A 329 -4.44 3.41 -10.76
CA GLU A 329 -3.91 2.33 -11.61
C GLU A 329 -4.14 0.93 -11.04
N PHE A 330 -4.33 0.79 -9.72
CA PHE A 330 -4.69 -0.50 -9.14
C PHE A 330 -6.13 -0.89 -9.48
N TYR A 331 -7.05 0.06 -9.56
CA TYR A 331 -8.41 -0.21 -10.02
C TYR A 331 -8.42 -0.67 -11.49
N TRP A 332 -7.68 0.01 -12.37
CA TRP A 332 -7.49 -0.45 -13.75
C TRP A 332 -6.82 -1.83 -13.82
N ALA A 333 -5.80 -2.08 -12.99
CA ALA A 333 -5.14 -3.38 -12.90
C ALA A 333 -6.10 -4.50 -12.48
N GLN A 334 -6.93 -4.23 -11.45
CA GLN A 334 -7.95 -5.16 -10.97
C GLN A 334 -8.99 -5.43 -12.05
N TRP A 335 -9.47 -4.40 -12.73
CA TRP A 335 -10.45 -4.52 -13.82
C TRP A 335 -9.90 -5.36 -14.98
N LEU A 336 -8.68 -5.08 -15.45
CA LEU A 336 -8.04 -5.85 -16.52
C LEU A 336 -7.89 -7.34 -16.20
N ARG A 337 -7.58 -7.66 -14.94
CA ARG A 337 -7.42 -9.04 -14.47
C ARG A 337 -8.76 -9.76 -14.30
N SER A 338 -9.81 -9.04 -13.94
CA SER A 338 -11.10 -9.63 -13.57
C SER A 338 -11.92 -10.02 -14.82
N PRO A 339 -12.83 -11.01 -14.71
CA PRO A 339 -13.79 -11.27 -15.79
C PRO A 339 -14.70 -10.05 -16.05
N PRO A 340 -15.11 -9.80 -17.31
CA PRO A 340 -14.85 -10.63 -18.49
C PRO A 340 -13.51 -10.35 -19.19
N GLN A 341 -12.74 -9.33 -18.78
CA GLN A 341 -11.49 -8.94 -19.46
C GLN A 341 -10.44 -10.04 -19.38
N HIS A 342 -10.24 -10.60 -18.18
CA HIS A 342 -9.36 -11.74 -17.90
C HIS A 342 -8.05 -11.71 -18.68
N LEU A 343 -7.37 -10.56 -18.69
CA LEU A 343 -6.11 -10.38 -19.39
C LEU A 343 -5.02 -11.21 -18.70
N ASP A 344 -4.76 -12.43 -19.16
CA ASP A 344 -3.78 -13.33 -18.54
C ASP A 344 -2.34 -12.93 -18.90
N LEU A 345 -1.60 -12.39 -17.94
CA LEU A 345 -0.21 -11.96 -18.17
C LEU A 345 0.75 -13.12 -18.45
N ARG A 346 0.37 -14.37 -18.14
CA ARG A 346 1.17 -15.56 -18.48
C ARG A 346 1.23 -15.83 -19.98
N ALA A 347 0.33 -15.22 -20.76
CA ALA A 347 0.35 -15.28 -22.21
C ALA A 347 1.43 -14.38 -22.84
N TYR A 348 2.16 -13.59 -22.04
CA TYR A 348 3.16 -12.63 -22.52
C TYR A 348 4.54 -12.89 -21.93
N GLN A 349 5.57 -12.62 -22.73
CA GLN A 349 6.98 -12.59 -22.35
C GLN A 349 7.31 -11.20 -21.81
N LEU A 350 6.99 -10.95 -20.54
CA LEU A 350 7.16 -9.63 -19.95
C LEU A 350 8.63 -9.20 -19.85
N ASP A 351 9.60 -10.11 -19.94
CA ASP A 351 11.04 -9.87 -20.02
C ASP A 351 11.57 -9.46 -21.40
N THR A 352 10.72 -9.58 -22.41
CA THR A 352 11.06 -9.30 -23.80
C THR A 352 10.33 -8.06 -24.28
N LEU A 353 11.02 -7.11 -24.91
CA LEU A 353 10.41 -5.84 -25.28
C LEU A 353 9.26 -5.99 -26.29
N GLY A 354 9.44 -6.81 -27.32
CA GLY A 354 8.48 -6.99 -28.42
C GLY A 354 8.28 -5.74 -29.30
N HIS A 355 7.36 -5.87 -30.25
CA HIS A 355 7.00 -4.90 -31.29
C HIS A 355 5.66 -4.20 -30.99
N GLY A 356 4.74 -4.88 -30.29
CA GLY A 356 3.43 -4.33 -29.94
C GLY A 356 2.55 -4.01 -31.15
N ASP A 357 2.64 -4.82 -32.19
CA ASP A 357 1.88 -4.68 -33.45
C ASP A 357 0.97 -5.89 -33.75
N GLY A 358 0.86 -6.83 -32.81
CA GLY A 358 0.10 -8.07 -32.94
C GLY A 358 0.92 -9.25 -33.49
N SER A 359 2.21 -9.06 -33.81
CA SER A 359 3.06 -10.12 -34.36
C SER A 359 3.83 -10.95 -33.33
N ASP A 360 3.82 -10.55 -32.06
CA ASP A 360 4.53 -11.23 -30.98
C ASP A 360 3.75 -11.24 -29.66
N HIS A 361 4.36 -11.79 -28.62
CA HIS A 361 3.84 -11.83 -27.26
C HIS A 361 4.76 -11.07 -26.27
N GLY A 362 5.48 -10.05 -26.73
CA GLY A 362 6.38 -9.27 -25.87
C GLY A 362 5.63 -8.32 -24.93
N TYR A 363 6.37 -7.64 -24.05
CA TYR A 363 5.78 -6.73 -23.08
C TYR A 363 5.08 -5.54 -23.74
N LEU A 364 5.60 -5.01 -24.87
CA LEU A 364 4.90 -3.95 -25.60
C LEU A 364 3.55 -4.44 -26.15
N GLN A 365 3.43 -5.72 -26.50
CA GLN A 365 2.15 -6.31 -26.89
C GLN A 365 1.18 -6.36 -25.70
N ALA A 366 1.62 -6.79 -24.51
CA ALA A 366 0.78 -6.74 -23.32
C ALA A 366 0.25 -5.32 -23.02
N VAL A 367 1.12 -4.30 -23.18
CA VAL A 367 0.72 -2.89 -23.00
C VAL A 367 -0.33 -2.48 -24.03
N ARG A 368 -0.17 -2.89 -25.29
CA ARG A 368 -1.14 -2.61 -26.35
C ARG A 368 -2.50 -3.24 -26.06
N ASP A 369 -2.51 -4.51 -25.68
CA ASP A 369 -3.75 -5.26 -25.46
C ASP A 369 -4.50 -4.73 -24.24
N ALA A 370 -3.77 -4.45 -23.15
CA ALA A 370 -4.33 -3.75 -22.00
C ALA A 370 -4.90 -2.38 -22.35
N ALA A 371 -4.12 -1.53 -23.04
CA ALA A 371 -4.59 -0.21 -23.43
C ALA A 371 -5.80 -0.26 -24.38
N THR A 372 -5.85 -1.26 -25.26
CA THR A 372 -6.99 -1.48 -26.15
C THR A 372 -8.23 -1.85 -25.36
N LEU A 373 -8.14 -2.80 -24.42
CA LEU A 373 -9.24 -3.13 -23.50
C LEU A 373 -9.72 -1.88 -22.74
N MET A 374 -8.80 -1.06 -22.23
CA MET A 374 -9.14 0.17 -21.52
C MET A 374 -9.88 1.17 -22.43
N THR A 375 -9.43 1.39 -23.66
CA THR A 375 -10.10 2.30 -24.62
C THR A 375 -11.45 1.76 -25.14
N GLN A 376 -11.65 0.45 -25.07
CA GLN A 376 -12.88 -0.22 -25.52
C GLN A 376 -13.88 -0.49 -24.38
N ALA A 377 -13.50 -0.21 -23.12
CA ALA A 377 -14.44 -0.33 -22.01
C ALA A 377 -15.69 0.54 -22.28
N PRO A 378 -16.90 0.09 -21.94
CA PRO A 378 -18.05 0.99 -21.92
C PRO A 378 -17.72 2.21 -21.05
N PRO A 379 -18.00 3.45 -21.50
CA PRO A 379 -17.65 4.64 -20.72
C PRO A 379 -18.23 4.66 -19.30
N ASP A 380 -19.36 3.99 -19.10
CA ASP A 380 -20.08 3.83 -17.83
C ASP A 380 -19.67 2.57 -17.03
N ALA A 381 -18.69 1.80 -17.50
CA ALA A 381 -18.19 0.63 -16.78
C ALA A 381 -17.63 1.05 -15.42
N ALA A 382 -18.06 0.38 -14.35
CA ALA A 382 -17.57 0.66 -13.00
C ALA A 382 -16.11 0.21 -12.84
N ILE A 383 -15.21 1.17 -12.62
CA ILE A 383 -13.78 0.91 -12.42
C ILE A 383 -13.37 1.30 -10.99
N GLY A 384 -13.78 2.47 -10.52
CA GLY A 384 -13.33 3.01 -9.23
C GLY A 384 -14.09 2.49 -8.00
N PRO A 385 -13.58 2.80 -6.80
CA PRO A 385 -14.04 2.22 -5.54
C PRO A 385 -15.42 2.72 -5.09
N ALA A 386 -15.85 3.89 -5.56
CA ALA A 386 -17.09 4.55 -5.19
C ALA A 386 -18.04 4.72 -6.39
N GLY A 387 -17.91 3.82 -7.39
CA GLY A 387 -18.74 3.83 -8.59
C GLY A 387 -18.22 4.74 -9.71
N GLN A 388 -16.98 5.26 -9.61
CA GLN A 388 -16.36 5.99 -10.73
C GLN A 388 -16.31 5.10 -11.98
N THR A 389 -16.72 5.68 -13.09
CA THR A 389 -16.81 5.01 -14.38
C THR A 389 -15.47 4.97 -15.11
N ALA A 390 -15.38 4.24 -16.23
CA ALA A 390 -14.19 4.25 -17.08
C ALA A 390 -13.83 5.67 -17.55
N ALA A 391 -14.84 6.47 -17.89
CA ALA A 391 -14.65 7.88 -18.26
C ALA A 391 -14.08 8.71 -17.10
N ASP A 392 -14.66 8.57 -15.90
CA ASP A 392 -14.17 9.26 -14.69
C ASP A 392 -12.74 8.82 -14.33
N MET A 393 -12.38 7.57 -14.65
CA MET A 393 -11.07 6.97 -14.39
C MET A 393 -10.06 7.21 -15.52
N GLY A 394 -10.35 8.16 -16.41
CA GLY A 394 -9.40 8.67 -17.41
C GLY A 394 -9.28 7.85 -18.69
N GLN A 395 -10.27 7.01 -19.01
CA GLN A 395 -10.31 6.29 -20.28
C GLN A 395 -10.08 7.22 -21.48
N MET A 396 -9.19 6.83 -22.39
CA MET A 396 -8.99 7.53 -23.66
C MET A 396 -9.98 7.00 -24.72
N PRO A 397 -10.42 7.84 -25.68
CA PRO A 397 -11.37 7.44 -26.72
C PRO A 397 -10.77 6.49 -27.78
N ALA A 398 -9.44 6.42 -27.88
CA ALA A 398 -8.74 5.55 -28.81
C ALA A 398 -7.30 5.27 -28.34
N LEU A 399 -6.73 4.18 -28.84
CA LEU A 399 -5.34 3.81 -28.60
C LEU A 399 -4.37 4.84 -29.22
N HIS A 400 -3.46 5.39 -28.41
CA HIS A 400 -2.46 6.32 -28.91
C HIS A 400 -1.21 5.58 -29.43
N HIS A 401 -1.23 5.18 -30.70
CA HIS A 401 -0.16 4.38 -31.34
C HIS A 401 1.25 4.98 -31.23
N THR A 402 1.41 6.30 -31.41
CA THR A 402 2.73 6.95 -31.29
C THR A 402 3.27 6.87 -29.87
N ALA A 403 2.44 7.09 -28.85
CA ALA A 403 2.83 7.00 -27.45
C ALA A 403 3.21 5.55 -27.08
N LEU A 404 2.48 4.55 -27.58
CA LEU A 404 2.83 3.13 -27.44
C LEU A 404 4.24 2.87 -27.98
N GLN A 405 4.52 3.26 -29.23
CA GLN A 405 5.84 3.02 -29.83
C GLN A 405 6.98 3.77 -29.13
N GLN A 406 6.69 4.95 -28.55
CA GLN A 406 7.66 5.68 -27.74
C GLN A 406 8.09 4.92 -26.48
N LEU A 407 7.29 3.98 -25.95
CA LEU A 407 7.66 3.15 -24.80
C LEU A 407 8.86 2.24 -25.09
N ALA A 408 8.89 1.68 -26.31
CA ALA A 408 9.90 0.73 -26.76
C ALA A 408 11.08 1.40 -27.51
N ARG A 409 11.04 2.72 -27.68
CA ARG A 409 12.13 3.47 -28.34
C ARG A 409 13.48 3.09 -27.73
N LYS A 410 14.44 2.73 -28.59
CA LYS A 410 15.85 2.50 -28.23
C LYS A 410 16.69 3.75 -28.56
N GLY A 411 17.95 3.77 -28.13
CA GLY A 411 18.92 4.81 -28.48
C GLY A 411 19.20 5.79 -27.35
N GLN A 412 19.52 7.04 -27.68
CA GLN A 412 20.01 8.03 -26.70
C GLN A 412 18.95 8.48 -25.68
N THR A 413 17.68 8.45 -26.08
CA THR A 413 16.52 8.71 -25.21
C THR A 413 15.58 7.51 -25.25
N PRO A 414 15.95 6.39 -24.58
CA PRO A 414 15.10 5.20 -24.61
C PRO A 414 13.74 5.48 -23.99
N GLY A 415 12.71 4.76 -24.41
CA GLY A 415 11.38 4.80 -23.82
C GLY A 415 11.33 4.23 -22.40
N LYS A 416 10.26 4.53 -21.66
CA LYS A 416 10.13 4.09 -20.25
C LYS A 416 10.12 2.56 -20.09
N LEU A 417 9.57 1.82 -21.05
CA LEU A 417 9.53 0.35 -21.02
C LEU A 417 10.91 -0.23 -21.35
N ALA A 418 11.57 0.28 -22.40
CA ALA A 418 12.93 -0.13 -22.74
C ALA A 418 13.92 0.09 -21.58
N GLN A 419 13.76 1.20 -20.83
CA GLN A 419 14.55 1.48 -19.62
C GLN A 419 14.31 0.44 -18.52
N ALA A 420 13.04 0.10 -18.24
CA ALA A 420 12.71 -0.87 -17.21
C ALA A 420 13.35 -2.24 -17.48
N LEU A 421 13.23 -2.73 -18.71
CA LEU A 421 13.83 -4.00 -19.15
C LEU A 421 15.35 -3.99 -19.08
N HIS A 422 15.98 -2.89 -19.50
CA HIS A 422 17.43 -2.73 -19.41
C HIS A 422 17.94 -2.77 -17.97
N TYR A 423 17.25 -2.10 -17.05
CA TYR A 423 17.64 -2.18 -15.64
C TYR A 423 17.37 -3.56 -15.05
N ARG A 424 16.21 -4.16 -15.35
CA ARG A 424 15.85 -5.48 -14.83
C ARG A 424 16.84 -6.56 -15.25
N SER A 425 17.30 -6.56 -16.50
CA SER A 425 18.29 -7.53 -16.97
C SER A 425 19.64 -7.39 -16.25
N LYS A 426 20.09 -6.16 -15.99
CA LYS A 426 21.30 -5.88 -15.19
C LYS A 426 21.13 -6.32 -13.73
N ALA A 427 19.99 -6.00 -13.12
CA ALA A 427 19.69 -6.37 -11.74
C ALA A 427 19.65 -7.89 -11.54
N ALA A 428 19.04 -8.61 -12.50
CA ALA A 428 19.02 -10.08 -12.50
C ALA A 428 20.40 -10.70 -12.72
N ALA A 429 21.29 -10.05 -13.48
CA ALA A 429 22.67 -10.50 -13.62
C ALA A 429 23.48 -10.30 -12.33
N ALA A 430 23.23 -9.21 -11.61
CA ALA A 430 23.91 -8.89 -10.35
C ALA A 430 23.46 -9.77 -9.17
N SER A 431 22.26 -10.36 -9.22
CA SER A 431 21.74 -11.26 -8.18
C SER A 431 22.16 -12.72 -8.35
N LYS A 432 22.78 -13.11 -9.47
CA LYS A 432 23.35 -14.45 -9.65
C LYS A 432 24.64 -14.56 -8.83
N PRO A 433 24.82 -15.61 -8.01
CA PRO A 433 26.09 -15.85 -7.34
C PRO A 433 27.18 -15.98 -8.40
N ALA A 434 28.35 -15.36 -8.16
CA ALA A 434 29.50 -15.53 -9.03
C ALA A 434 29.81 -17.03 -9.14
N SER A 435 29.86 -17.56 -10.36
CA SER A 435 30.35 -18.92 -10.58
C SER A 435 31.75 -19.06 -9.98
N PRO A 436 32.04 -20.16 -9.26
CA PRO A 436 33.29 -20.36 -8.53
C PRO A 436 34.53 -20.29 -9.42
#